data_AF-X1M9C3-F1
#
_entry.id   AF-X1M9C3-F1
#
_cell.length_a   1.000
_cell.length_b   1.000
_cell.length_c   1.000
_cell.angle_alpha   90.00
_cell.angle_beta   90.00
_cell.angle_gamma   90.00
#
_symmetry.space_group_name_H-M   'P 1'
#
loop_
_entity.id
_entity.type
_entity.pdbx_description
1 polymer ?
#
loop_
_entity_poly.entity_id
_entity_poly.type
_entity_poly.pdbx_seq_one_letter_code
_entity_poly.pdbx_strand_id
1 'polypeptide(L)'
;SAFSQPFRQGKKDTETDELHNRLVTLEEYVDDRIAELIKAHPAYPWFSRVKGVGKENIGKVIGLIDIEKADTISSLWKFAGFAPVDGKAEKRQKGSKLHYNAQLRSMCWRLASSLLRTGGKFYEYYLKEKDKYQHRFRKEGTVIVPAARLPKKDGKRYESEHMIAEGHVHNMALRKMIKLFLALLWLSWREGEGLPTREPYPVEYLGHEHPITPEEMCDR
;
A
#
# COMPACT_ATOMS: atom_id res chain seq x y z
N SER A 1 -24.71 -19.60 -45.63
CA SER A 1 -23.98 -18.31 -45.66
C SER A 1 -23.32 -18.04 -44.34
N ALA A 2 -22.04 -17.67 -44.41
CA ALA A 2 -21.16 -16.92 -43.48
C ALA A 2 -21.57 -16.86 -41.99
N PHE A 3 -20.73 -17.19 -41.01
CA PHE A 3 -19.37 -16.70 -40.82
C PHE A 3 -18.55 -17.67 -39.95
N SER A 4 -17.47 -18.22 -40.49
CA SER A 4 -16.31 -18.66 -39.71
C SER A 4 -15.11 -17.83 -40.21
N GLN A 5 -14.68 -16.85 -39.42
CA GLN A 5 -13.43 -16.15 -39.66
C GLN A 5 -12.36 -16.79 -38.76
N PRO A 6 -11.32 -17.41 -39.33
CA PRO A 6 -10.19 -17.90 -38.55
C PRO A 6 -9.35 -16.72 -38.08
N PHE A 7 -9.05 -16.66 -36.78
CA PHE A 7 -8.01 -15.79 -36.23
C PHE A 7 -6.70 -16.02 -36.99
N ARG A 8 -6.20 -15.00 -37.69
CA ARG A 8 -4.87 -15.05 -38.31
C ARG A 8 -3.79 -14.94 -37.23
N GLN A 9 -3.17 -16.06 -36.91
CA GLN A 9 -1.83 -16.10 -36.31
C GLN A 9 -0.82 -15.41 -37.24
N GLY A 10 0.06 -14.57 -36.69
CA GLY A 10 1.42 -14.42 -37.20
C GLY A 10 1.74 -13.30 -38.21
N LYS A 11 1.08 -12.14 -38.18
CA LYS A 11 1.66 -10.93 -38.79
C LYS A 11 2.33 -10.09 -37.69
N LYS A 12 3.67 -10.10 -37.65
CA LYS A 12 4.44 -9.04 -36.99
C LYS A 12 4.19 -7.76 -37.78
N ASP A 13 3.52 -6.81 -37.17
CA ASP A 13 3.30 -5.48 -37.72
C ASP A 13 4.54 -4.65 -37.41
N THR A 14 5.29 -4.27 -38.45
CA THR A 14 6.58 -3.59 -38.30
C THR A 14 6.44 -2.23 -37.61
N GLU A 15 5.31 -1.55 -37.79
CA GLU A 15 5.01 -0.30 -37.09
C GLU A 15 4.80 -0.55 -35.59
N THR A 16 4.08 -1.61 -35.23
CA THR A 16 3.90 -2.04 -33.84
C THR A 16 5.24 -2.43 -33.19
N ASP A 17 6.10 -3.18 -33.88
CA ASP A 17 7.42 -3.57 -33.37
C ASP A 17 8.34 -2.34 -33.20
N GLU A 18 8.32 -1.40 -34.15
CA GLU A 18 9.06 -0.14 -34.05
C GLU A 18 8.56 0.74 -32.90
N LEU A 19 7.25 0.89 -32.76
CA LEU A 19 6.64 1.62 -31.65
C LEU A 19 7.00 0.97 -30.31
N HIS A 20 6.94 -0.36 -30.23
CA HIS A 20 7.32 -1.09 -29.03
C HIS A 20 8.79 -0.84 -28.66
N ASN A 21 9.72 -0.92 -29.62
CA ASN A 21 11.14 -0.66 -29.37
C ASN A 21 11.40 0.78 -28.92
N ARG A 22 10.69 1.76 -29.49
CA ARG A 22 10.77 3.16 -29.06
C ARG A 22 10.26 3.35 -27.64
N LEU A 23 9.15 2.71 -27.29
CA LEU A 23 8.60 2.74 -25.93
C LEU A 23 9.56 2.09 -24.92
N VAL A 24 10.12 0.92 -25.24
CA VAL A 24 11.10 0.24 -24.39
C VAL A 24 12.34 1.12 -24.17
N THR A 25 12.89 1.71 -25.23
CA THR A 25 14.06 2.60 -25.13
C THR A 25 13.77 3.82 -24.25
N LEU A 26 12.58 4.40 -24.38
CA LEU A 26 12.16 5.52 -23.55
C LEU A 26 11.95 5.11 -22.08
N GLU A 27 11.36 3.94 -21.84
CA GLU A 27 11.19 3.37 -20.50
C GLU A 27 12.54 3.17 -19.82
N GLU A 28 13.52 2.56 -20.50
CA GLU A 28 14.88 2.38 -19.99
C GLU A 28 15.55 3.72 -19.63
N TYR A 29 15.47 4.71 -20.52
CA TYR A 29 16.02 6.05 -20.27
C TYR A 29 15.37 6.72 -19.05
N VAL A 30 14.05 6.60 -18.90
CA VAL A 30 13.33 7.17 -17.76
C VAL A 30 13.65 6.42 -16.46
N ASP A 31 13.77 5.10 -16.51
CA ASP A 31 14.05 4.25 -15.35
C ASP A 31 15.41 4.56 -14.72
N ASP A 32 16.44 4.82 -15.54
CA ASP A 32 17.76 5.22 -15.05
C ASP A 32 17.71 6.56 -14.33
N ARG A 33 17.00 7.55 -14.88
CA ARG A 33 16.81 8.86 -14.26
C ARG A 33 16.01 8.78 -12.97
N ILE A 34 14.96 7.97 -12.95
CA ILE A 34 14.19 7.70 -11.73
C ILE A 34 15.08 7.03 -10.68
N ALA A 35 15.93 6.09 -11.08
CA ALA A 35 16.85 5.43 -10.16
C ALA A 35 17.85 6.42 -9.51
N GLU A 36 18.36 7.39 -10.25
CA GLU A 36 19.20 8.47 -9.73
C GLU A 36 18.45 9.34 -8.71
N LEU A 37 17.25 9.81 -9.08
CA LEU A 37 16.41 10.64 -8.20
C LEU A 37 16.03 9.91 -6.91
N ILE A 38 15.72 8.61 -7.00
CA ILE A 38 15.41 7.78 -5.83
C ILE A 38 16.62 7.65 -4.92
N LYS A 39 17.83 7.45 -5.45
CA LYS A 39 19.06 7.38 -4.65
C LYS A 39 19.38 8.69 -3.93
N ALA A 40 19.05 9.81 -4.55
CA ALA A 40 19.24 11.14 -3.98
C ALA A 40 18.14 11.51 -2.96
N HIS A 41 17.05 10.75 -2.87
CA HIS A 41 15.95 11.05 -1.98
C HIS A 41 16.39 10.98 -0.50
N PRO A 42 15.99 11.92 0.37
CA PRO A 42 16.45 11.96 1.76
C PRO A 42 16.15 10.70 2.59
N ALA A 43 14.98 10.09 2.37
CA ALA A 43 14.63 8.82 3.02
C ALA A 43 15.28 7.56 2.40
N TYR A 44 16.08 7.69 1.32
CA TYR A 44 16.71 6.56 0.64
C TYR A 44 17.57 5.67 1.54
N PRO A 45 18.40 6.21 2.45
CA PRO A 45 19.21 5.39 3.35
C PRO A 45 18.37 4.40 4.17
N TRP A 46 17.12 4.75 4.49
CA TRP A 46 16.20 3.85 5.16
C TRP A 46 15.51 2.89 4.18
N PHE A 47 14.69 3.40 3.24
CA PHE A 47 13.82 2.50 2.46
C PHE A 47 14.59 1.58 1.50
N SER A 48 15.84 1.89 1.16
CA SER A 48 16.71 1.01 0.36
C SER A 48 17.14 -0.27 1.09
N ARG A 49 17.03 -0.27 2.44
CA ARG A 49 17.29 -1.42 3.31
C ARG A 49 16.04 -2.24 3.62
N VAL A 50 14.87 -1.80 3.18
CA VAL A 50 13.60 -2.52 3.38
C VAL A 50 13.38 -3.51 2.22
N LYS A 51 13.23 -4.79 2.53
CA LYS A 51 12.99 -5.83 1.52
C LYS A 51 11.61 -5.66 0.89
N GLY A 52 11.56 -5.65 -0.44
CA GLY A 52 10.32 -5.47 -1.20
C GLY A 52 10.03 -4.03 -1.63
N VAL A 53 10.85 -3.06 -1.21
CA VAL A 53 10.83 -1.70 -1.75
C VAL A 53 11.66 -1.65 -3.04
N GLY A 54 10.99 -1.81 -4.18
CA GLY A 54 11.60 -1.63 -5.50
C GLY A 54 11.54 -0.17 -5.96
N LYS A 55 12.52 0.25 -6.78
CA LYS A 55 12.66 1.63 -7.28
C LYS A 55 11.36 2.17 -7.91
N GLU A 56 10.75 1.44 -8.83
CA GLU A 56 9.53 1.88 -9.52
C GLU A 56 8.35 2.14 -8.55
N ASN A 57 8.05 1.20 -7.65
CA ASN A 57 6.89 1.32 -6.75
C ASN A 57 7.12 2.38 -5.68
N ILE A 58 8.33 2.53 -5.14
CA ILE A 58 8.61 3.58 -4.15
C ILE A 58 8.60 4.96 -4.79
N GLY A 59 9.14 5.12 -6.01
CA GLY A 59 9.09 6.36 -6.77
C GLY A 59 7.66 6.86 -6.96
N LYS A 60 6.72 5.95 -7.27
CA LYS A 60 5.29 6.25 -7.41
C LYS A 60 4.59 6.61 -6.09
N VAL A 61 5.16 6.27 -4.93
CA VAL A 61 4.64 6.67 -3.62
C VAL A 61 5.20 8.04 -3.23
N ILE A 62 6.53 8.17 -3.21
CA ILE A 62 7.20 9.41 -2.77
C ILE A 62 6.92 10.58 -3.73
N GLY A 63 6.82 10.33 -5.03
CA GLY A 63 6.52 11.37 -6.03
C GLY A 63 5.11 11.95 -5.95
N LEU A 64 4.21 11.39 -5.12
CA LEU A 64 2.86 11.92 -4.88
C LEU A 64 2.74 12.65 -3.55
N ILE A 65 3.79 12.64 -2.73
CA ILE A 65 3.79 13.20 -1.38
C ILE A 65 4.61 14.49 -1.39
N ASP A 66 4.04 15.54 -0.81
CA ASP A 66 4.76 16.74 -0.43
C ASP A 66 5.01 16.67 1.08
N ILE A 67 6.27 16.42 1.46
CA ILE A 67 6.63 16.15 2.85
C ILE A 67 6.52 17.40 3.74
N GLU A 68 6.67 18.60 3.16
CA GLU A 68 6.53 19.86 3.90
C GLU A 68 5.07 20.11 4.28
N LYS A 69 4.13 19.76 3.39
CA LYS A 69 2.68 19.82 3.68
C LYS A 69 2.22 18.75 4.67
N ALA A 70 2.92 17.62 4.74
CA ALA A 70 2.65 16.56 5.71
C ALA A 70 3.36 16.85 7.04
N ASP A 71 2.87 17.82 7.80
CA ASP A 71 3.43 18.24 9.09
C ASP A 71 3.34 17.17 10.21
N THR A 72 2.51 16.15 10.02
CA THR A 72 2.28 15.05 10.96
C THR A 72 2.03 13.74 10.20
N ILE A 73 2.29 12.61 10.87
CA ILE A 73 1.96 11.28 10.33
C ILE A 73 0.44 11.17 10.05
N SER A 74 -0.39 11.74 10.92
CA SER A 74 -1.85 11.74 10.77
C SER A 74 -2.31 12.51 9.53
N SER A 75 -1.69 13.65 9.21
CA SER A 75 -2.00 14.41 7.99
C SER A 75 -1.57 13.63 6.73
N LEU A 76 -0.41 12.95 6.76
CA LEU A 76 0.00 12.04 5.69
C LEU A 76 -0.98 10.87 5.51
N TRP A 77 -1.39 10.20 6.59
CA TRP A 77 -2.36 9.11 6.50
C TRP A 77 -3.72 9.58 5.99
N LYS A 78 -4.17 10.77 6.36
CA LYS A 78 -5.40 11.37 5.82
C LYS A 78 -5.27 11.59 4.32
N PHE A 79 -4.17 12.21 3.88
CA PHE A 79 -3.89 12.44 2.46
C PHE A 79 -3.77 11.13 1.66
N ALA A 80 -3.18 10.07 2.23
CA ALA A 80 -3.07 8.75 1.61
C ALA A 80 -4.34 7.88 1.73
N GLY A 81 -5.38 8.35 2.44
CA GLY A 81 -6.66 7.67 2.63
C GLY A 81 -6.65 6.54 3.68
N PHE A 82 -5.64 6.50 4.55
CA PHE A 82 -5.49 5.50 5.61
C PHE A 82 -5.86 6.01 7.01
N ALA A 83 -6.24 7.29 7.15
CA ALA A 83 -6.85 7.79 8.38
C ALA A 83 -8.19 7.07 8.67
N PRO A 84 -8.52 6.83 9.94
CA PRO A 84 -9.87 6.40 10.33
C PRO A 84 -10.85 7.56 10.15
N VAL A 85 -12.06 7.25 9.68
CA VAL A 85 -13.24 8.14 9.67
C VAL A 85 -14.27 7.44 10.54
N ASP A 86 -14.65 8.06 11.66
CA ASP A 86 -15.54 7.47 12.69
C ASP A 86 -15.09 6.07 13.16
N GLY A 87 -13.78 5.91 13.36
CA GLY A 87 -13.16 4.63 13.75
C GLY A 87 -13.14 3.56 12.64
N LYS A 88 -13.63 3.85 11.43
CA LYS A 88 -13.70 2.91 10.31
C LYS A 88 -12.90 3.41 9.09
N ALA A 89 -12.64 2.52 8.14
CA ALA A 89 -12.07 2.93 6.86
C ALA A 89 -13.12 3.71 6.04
N GLU A 90 -12.72 4.85 5.47
CA GLU A 90 -13.59 5.66 4.62
C GLU A 90 -14.16 4.83 3.46
N LYS A 91 -15.49 4.81 3.33
CA LYS A 91 -16.20 4.18 2.21
C LYS A 91 -16.47 5.21 1.13
N ARG A 92 -16.11 4.91 -0.11
CA ARG A 92 -16.44 5.77 -1.26
C ARG A 92 -17.95 5.87 -1.40
N GLN A 93 -18.47 7.09 -1.46
CA GLN A 93 -19.88 7.35 -1.74
C GLN A 93 -20.01 7.91 -3.15
N LYS A 94 -20.94 7.37 -3.94
CA LYS A 94 -21.17 7.81 -5.33
C LYS A 94 -21.57 9.29 -5.34
N GLY A 95 -20.84 10.11 -6.08
CA GLY A 95 -21.08 11.55 -6.19
C GLY A 95 -20.34 12.43 -5.17
N SER A 96 -19.67 11.85 -4.17
CA SER A 96 -18.84 12.61 -3.22
C SER A 96 -17.42 12.84 -3.74
N LYS A 97 -16.84 14.02 -3.48
CA LYS A 97 -15.41 14.26 -3.68
C LYS A 97 -14.62 13.46 -2.64
N LEU A 98 -13.53 12.82 -3.07
CA LEU A 98 -12.65 12.09 -2.16
C LEU A 98 -11.84 13.06 -1.30
N HIS A 99 -11.67 12.73 -0.02
CA HIS A 99 -10.85 13.51 0.92
C HIS A 99 -9.37 13.12 0.91
N TYR A 100 -8.97 12.23 0.00
CA TYR A 100 -7.62 11.66 -0.09
C TYR A 100 -7.18 11.52 -1.55
N ASN A 101 -5.87 11.37 -1.76
CA ASN A 101 -5.28 11.09 -3.06
C ASN A 101 -5.48 9.60 -3.44
N ALA A 102 -6.37 9.35 -4.40
CA ALA A 102 -6.72 7.99 -4.84
C ALA A 102 -5.56 7.25 -5.51
N GLN A 103 -4.68 7.97 -6.22
CA GLN A 103 -3.51 7.39 -6.86
C GLN A 103 -2.50 6.95 -5.81
N LEU A 104 -2.18 7.81 -4.83
CA LEU A 104 -1.28 7.48 -3.73
C LEU A 104 -1.77 6.27 -2.96
N ARG A 105 -3.07 6.24 -2.60
CA ARG A 105 -3.69 5.08 -1.96
C ARG A 105 -3.43 3.79 -2.76
N SER A 106 -3.62 3.85 -4.08
CA SER A 106 -3.45 2.68 -4.96
C SER A 106 -1.98 2.23 -5.04
N MET A 107 -1.04 3.18 -5.07
CA MET A 107 0.39 2.89 -5.04
C MET A 107 0.84 2.30 -3.71
N CYS A 108 0.29 2.75 -2.58
CA CYS A 108 0.53 2.15 -1.27
C CYS A 108 0.07 0.68 -1.22
N TRP A 109 -1.07 0.33 -1.83
CA TRP A 109 -1.52 -1.07 -1.94
C TRP A 109 -0.59 -1.91 -2.81
N ARG A 110 -0.10 -1.38 -3.94
CA ARG A 110 0.90 -2.06 -4.78
C ARG A 110 2.20 -2.32 -4.02
N LEU A 111 2.69 -1.32 -3.29
CA LEU A 111 3.87 -1.45 -2.45
C LEU A 111 3.66 -2.53 -1.37
N ALA A 112 2.51 -2.53 -0.70
CA ALA A 112 2.17 -3.54 0.30
C ALA A 112 2.19 -4.96 -0.26
N SER A 113 1.63 -5.18 -1.45
CA SER A 113 1.69 -6.46 -2.16
C SER A 113 3.13 -6.88 -2.50
N SER A 114 4.02 -5.92 -2.77
CA SER A 114 5.45 -6.19 -2.95
C SER A 114 6.10 -6.66 -1.66
N LEU A 115 5.92 -5.93 -0.55
CA LEU A 115 6.44 -6.25 0.78
C LEU A 115 5.99 -7.65 1.25
N LEU A 116 4.72 -7.99 1.02
CA LEU A 116 4.17 -9.32 1.33
C LEU A 116 4.89 -10.45 0.58
N ARG A 117 5.08 -10.28 -0.73
CA ARG A 117 5.67 -11.33 -1.58
C ARG A 117 7.13 -11.58 -1.25
N THR A 118 7.86 -10.54 -0.85
CA THR A 118 9.29 -10.68 -0.57
C THR A 118 9.61 -11.28 0.78
N GLY A 119 8.70 -11.23 1.76
CA GLY A 119 8.90 -11.85 3.07
C GLY A 119 10.09 -11.25 3.85
N GLY A 120 9.89 -10.07 4.41
CA GLY A 120 10.84 -9.39 5.32
C GLY A 120 10.13 -8.87 6.57
N LYS A 121 10.73 -7.90 7.28
CA LYS A 121 10.17 -7.39 8.54
C LYS A 121 8.76 -6.84 8.44
N PHE A 122 8.41 -6.19 7.33
CA PHE A 122 7.03 -5.75 7.09
C PHE A 122 6.04 -6.91 6.93
N TYR A 123 6.47 -8.03 6.35
CA TYR A 123 5.66 -9.25 6.25
C TYR A 123 5.42 -9.86 7.63
N GLU A 124 6.46 -9.93 8.48
CA GLU A 124 6.33 -10.39 9.88
C GLU A 124 5.37 -9.51 10.67
N TYR A 125 5.48 -8.19 10.53
CA TYR A 125 4.56 -7.24 11.13
C TYR A 125 3.11 -7.49 10.66
N TYR A 126 2.91 -7.70 9.36
CA TYR A 126 1.60 -8.06 8.81
C TYR A 126 1.06 -9.37 9.40
N LEU A 127 1.89 -10.41 9.58
CA LEU A 127 1.47 -11.67 10.20
C LEU A 127 0.99 -11.44 11.64
N LYS A 128 1.75 -10.66 12.42
CA LYS A 128 1.38 -10.29 13.80
C LYS A 128 0.05 -9.55 13.85
N GLU A 129 -0.16 -8.56 12.98
CA GLU A 129 -1.44 -7.83 12.93
C GLU A 129 -2.60 -8.71 12.46
N LYS A 130 -2.37 -9.59 11.48
CA LYS A 130 -3.39 -10.53 11.01
C LYS A 130 -3.81 -11.48 12.12
N ASP A 131 -2.85 -12.03 12.87
CA ASP A 131 -3.11 -12.90 14.00
C ASP A 131 -3.90 -12.19 15.12
N LYS A 132 -3.50 -10.96 15.48
CA LYS A 132 -4.26 -10.11 16.42
C LYS A 132 -5.73 -9.95 16.00
N TYR A 133 -5.99 -9.66 14.72
CA TYR A 133 -7.36 -9.54 14.21
C TYR A 133 -8.10 -10.88 14.28
N GLN A 134 -7.44 -11.98 13.91
CA GLN A 134 -8.05 -13.31 13.98
C GLN A 134 -8.44 -13.69 15.41
N HIS A 135 -7.55 -13.46 16.38
CA HIS A 135 -7.82 -13.68 17.79
C HIS A 135 -8.96 -12.80 18.32
N ARG A 136 -8.98 -11.51 17.96
CA ARG A 136 -10.06 -10.59 18.36
C ARG A 136 -11.42 -11.09 17.87
N PHE A 137 -11.56 -11.39 16.58
CA PHE A 137 -12.84 -11.85 16.03
C PHE A 137 -13.29 -13.17 16.63
N ARG A 138 -12.37 -14.13 16.84
CA ARG A 138 -12.70 -15.39 17.53
C ARG A 138 -13.19 -15.16 18.96
N LYS A 139 -12.56 -14.25 19.70
CA LYS A 139 -12.97 -13.87 21.07
C LYS A 139 -14.34 -13.20 21.10
N GLU A 140 -14.67 -12.41 20.08
CA GLU A 140 -15.97 -11.75 19.90
C GLU A 140 -17.07 -12.71 19.38
N GLY A 141 -16.74 -13.99 19.12
CA GLY A 141 -17.67 -14.97 18.57
C GLY A 141 -17.92 -14.82 17.06
N THR A 142 -17.18 -13.96 16.36
CA THR A 142 -17.25 -13.79 14.91
C THR A 142 -16.45 -14.89 14.19
N VAL A 143 -17.09 -15.60 13.27
CA VAL A 143 -16.46 -16.64 12.45
C VAL A 143 -15.81 -16.00 11.23
N ILE A 144 -14.56 -16.36 10.97
CA ILE A 144 -13.81 -15.92 9.78
C ILE A 144 -13.99 -16.98 8.70
N VAL A 145 -14.51 -16.56 7.54
CA VAL A 145 -14.85 -17.49 6.45
C VAL A 145 -14.32 -17.01 5.09
N PRO A 146 -14.10 -17.92 4.14
CA PRO A 146 -13.89 -17.54 2.75
C PRO A 146 -15.08 -16.74 2.23
N ALA A 147 -14.84 -15.74 1.36
CA ALA A 147 -15.92 -14.92 0.81
C ALA A 147 -17.05 -15.77 0.19
N ALA A 148 -16.70 -16.93 -0.38
CA ALA A 148 -17.63 -17.90 -0.95
C ALA A 148 -18.63 -18.53 0.05
N ARG A 149 -18.42 -18.39 1.36
CA ARG A 149 -19.33 -18.87 2.42
C ARG A 149 -20.16 -17.77 3.08
N LEU A 150 -19.91 -16.50 2.75
CA LEU A 150 -20.72 -15.40 3.27
C LEU A 150 -22.18 -15.53 2.85
N PRO A 151 -23.14 -15.13 3.72
CA PRO A 151 -24.55 -15.10 3.38
C PRO A 151 -24.82 -14.15 2.21
N LYS A 152 -25.92 -14.40 1.50
CA LYS A 152 -26.40 -13.52 0.42
C LYS A 152 -27.63 -12.74 0.88
N LYS A 153 -27.69 -11.47 0.48
CA LYS A 153 -28.87 -10.62 0.55
C LYS A 153 -29.00 -9.93 -0.81
N ASP A 154 -30.16 -10.02 -1.43
CA ASP A 154 -30.43 -9.48 -2.78
C ASP A 154 -29.40 -9.94 -3.83
N GLY A 155 -29.04 -11.23 -3.79
CA GLY A 155 -28.05 -11.84 -4.67
C GLY A 155 -26.59 -11.49 -4.37
N LYS A 156 -26.31 -10.56 -3.46
CA LYS A 156 -24.97 -10.09 -3.11
C LYS A 156 -24.50 -10.66 -1.78
N ARG A 157 -23.23 -11.06 -1.73
CA ARG A 157 -22.59 -11.53 -0.49
C ARG A 157 -22.36 -10.36 0.46
N TYR A 158 -22.61 -10.56 1.74
CA TYR A 158 -22.38 -9.54 2.77
C TYR A 158 -21.83 -10.16 4.06
N GLU A 159 -21.14 -9.35 4.85
CA GLU A 159 -20.67 -9.72 6.19
C GLU A 159 -21.80 -9.49 7.20
N SER A 160 -22.15 -10.52 7.97
CA SER A 160 -23.15 -10.43 9.05
C SER A 160 -22.47 -10.10 10.38
N GLU A 161 -23.26 -9.88 11.43
CA GLU A 161 -22.74 -9.61 12.78
C GLU A 161 -21.78 -10.68 13.29
N HIS A 162 -22.00 -11.95 12.91
CA HIS A 162 -21.19 -13.08 13.36
C HIS A 162 -20.27 -13.67 12.29
N MET A 163 -20.15 -13.04 11.11
CA MET A 163 -19.29 -13.54 10.03
C MET A 163 -18.52 -12.44 9.30
N ILE A 164 -17.22 -12.64 9.16
CA ILE A 164 -16.31 -11.75 8.42
C ILE A 164 -15.53 -12.51 7.34
N ALA A 165 -15.27 -11.86 6.20
CA ALA A 165 -14.44 -12.45 5.16
C ALA A 165 -12.98 -12.51 5.58
N GLU A 166 -12.29 -13.61 5.26
CA GLU A 166 -10.83 -13.73 5.37
C GLU A 166 -10.10 -12.59 4.64
N GLY A 167 -10.61 -12.19 3.48
CA GLY A 167 -10.07 -11.06 2.70
C GLY A 167 -10.18 -9.72 3.43
N HIS A 168 -11.21 -9.52 4.26
CA HIS A 168 -11.32 -8.31 5.07
C HIS A 168 -10.29 -8.33 6.20
N VAL A 169 -10.09 -9.46 6.87
CA VAL A 169 -9.02 -9.62 7.88
C VAL A 169 -7.63 -9.36 7.27
N HIS A 170 -7.37 -9.91 6.09
CA HIS A 170 -6.17 -9.64 5.31
C HIS A 170 -5.99 -8.14 5.02
N ASN A 171 -7.03 -7.46 4.52
CA ASN A 171 -7.00 -6.04 4.20
C ASN A 171 -6.81 -5.16 5.45
N MET A 172 -7.35 -5.56 6.61
CA MET A 172 -7.13 -4.84 7.87
C MET A 172 -5.67 -4.92 8.31
N ALA A 173 -5.07 -6.11 8.27
CA ALA A 173 -3.65 -6.30 8.57
C ALA A 173 -2.75 -5.55 7.58
N LEU A 174 -3.07 -5.60 6.27
CA LEU A 174 -2.38 -4.83 5.25
C LEU A 174 -2.46 -3.32 5.49
N ARG A 175 -3.61 -2.79 5.90
CA ARG A 175 -3.74 -1.37 6.27
C ARG A 175 -2.82 -1.00 7.42
N LYS A 176 -2.66 -1.86 8.43
CA LYS A 176 -1.71 -1.62 9.53
C LYS A 176 -0.27 -1.59 9.03
N MET A 177 0.12 -2.55 8.20
CA MET A 177 1.45 -2.60 7.57
C MET A 177 1.74 -1.35 6.72
N ILE A 178 0.78 -0.90 5.90
CA ILE A 178 0.91 0.33 5.10
C ILE A 178 1.06 1.55 6.00
N LYS A 179 0.25 1.67 7.04
CA LYS A 179 0.32 2.79 7.98
C LYS A 179 1.68 2.86 8.66
N LEU A 180 2.23 1.72 9.10
CA LEU A 180 3.58 1.64 9.65
C LEU A 180 4.62 2.08 8.62
N PHE A 181 4.55 1.58 7.39
CA PHE A 181 5.49 1.97 6.33
C PHE A 181 5.48 3.49 6.09
N LEU A 182 4.29 4.10 5.97
CA LEU A 182 4.15 5.54 5.77
C LEU A 182 4.65 6.35 6.96
N ALA A 183 4.49 5.85 8.19
CA ALA A 183 5.00 6.51 9.39
C ALA A 183 6.53 6.54 9.40
N LEU A 184 7.18 5.41 9.08
CA LEU A 184 8.63 5.33 9.04
C LEU A 184 9.21 6.10 7.84
N LEU A 185 8.53 6.07 6.70
CA LEU A 185 8.88 6.90 5.54
C LEU A 185 8.83 8.39 5.90
N TRP A 186 7.76 8.83 6.57
CA TRP A 186 7.61 10.21 7.01
C TRP A 186 8.73 10.62 7.95
N LEU A 187 9.07 9.77 8.92
CA LEU A 187 10.12 10.02 9.90
C LEU A 187 11.49 10.17 9.21
N SER A 188 11.91 9.14 8.47
CA SER A 188 13.20 9.16 7.77
C SER A 188 13.30 10.26 6.71
N TRP A 189 12.19 10.63 6.07
CA TRP A 189 12.19 11.73 5.10
C TRP A 189 12.37 13.08 5.80
N ARG A 190 11.60 13.36 6.84
CA ARG A 190 11.72 14.64 7.55
C ARG A 190 13.07 14.79 8.23
N GLU A 191 13.61 13.72 8.82
CA GLU A 191 14.96 13.70 9.38
C GLU A 191 16.01 13.98 8.29
N GLY A 192 15.89 13.34 7.13
CA GLY A 192 16.79 13.57 5.99
C GLY A 192 16.74 15.00 5.42
N GLU A 193 15.60 15.67 5.54
CA GLU A 193 15.41 17.09 5.13
C GLU A 193 15.72 18.09 6.27
N GLY A 194 16.07 17.61 7.48
CA GLY A 194 16.22 18.47 8.66
C GLY A 194 14.93 19.17 9.10
N LEU A 195 13.77 18.67 8.66
CA LEU A 195 12.47 19.21 9.02
C LEU A 195 12.08 18.80 10.44
N PRO A 196 11.36 19.66 11.19
CA PRO A 196 10.95 19.32 12.54
C PRO A 196 10.06 18.08 12.52
N THR A 197 10.41 17.11 13.33
CA THR A 197 9.55 16.01 13.73
C THR A 197 8.86 16.47 15.01
N ARG A 198 7.52 16.45 15.03
CA ARG A 198 6.83 16.61 16.32
C ARG A 198 7.08 15.33 17.12
N GLU A 199 7.41 15.47 18.40
CA GLU A 199 7.40 14.38 19.38
C GLU A 199 6.20 13.46 19.10
N PRO A 200 6.40 12.14 19.09
CA PRO A 200 5.50 11.21 18.43
C PRO A 200 4.07 11.40 18.93
N TYR A 201 3.15 11.43 17.98
CA TYR A 201 1.71 11.47 18.23
C TYR A 201 1.33 10.50 19.38
N PRO A 202 0.81 11.00 20.53
CA PRO A 202 0.55 10.19 21.72
C PRO A 202 -0.63 9.20 21.63
N VAL A 203 -1.37 9.16 20.51
CA VAL A 203 -2.58 8.34 20.40
C VAL A 203 -2.27 7.09 19.62
N GLU A 204 -2.24 5.97 20.34
CA GLU A 204 -2.37 4.61 19.80
C GLU A 204 -1.14 4.08 19.04
N TYR A 205 -0.08 3.85 19.83
CA TYR A 205 0.60 2.56 19.83
C TYR A 205 -0.32 1.46 19.28
N LEU A 206 0.12 0.78 18.23
CA LEU A 206 -0.54 -0.39 17.66
C LEU A 206 -0.44 -1.61 18.61
N GLY A 207 -0.60 -1.38 19.92
CA GLY A 207 -0.34 -2.32 21.01
C GLY A 207 1.15 -2.62 21.19
N HIS A 208 2.03 -1.64 21.05
CA HIS A 208 3.47 -1.78 21.31
C HIS A 208 3.86 -0.89 22.48
N GLU A 209 4.64 -1.42 23.43
CA GLU A 209 5.14 -0.67 24.60
C GLU A 209 6.13 0.43 24.20
N HIS A 210 6.81 0.26 23.06
CA HIS A 210 7.76 1.21 22.48
C HIS A 210 7.46 1.49 21.00
N PRO A 211 7.76 2.70 20.49
CA PRO A 211 7.62 3.00 19.07
C PRO A 211 8.53 2.12 18.21
N ILE A 212 7.99 1.55 17.13
CA ILE A 212 8.81 0.88 16.10
C ILE A 212 9.59 1.95 15.34
N THR A 213 10.90 1.77 15.22
CA THR A 213 11.84 2.68 14.57
C THR A 213 12.13 2.29 13.11
N PRO A 214 12.67 3.21 12.29
CA PRO A 214 13.13 2.90 10.94
C PRO A 214 14.17 1.77 10.92
N GLU A 215 15.11 1.79 11.85
CA GLU A 215 16.22 0.83 12.00
C GLU A 215 15.70 -0.58 12.28
N GLU A 216 14.72 -0.71 13.16
CA GLU A 216 14.10 -2.00 13.49
C GLU A 216 13.42 -2.64 12.28
N MET A 217 13.00 -1.85 11.29
CA MET A 217 12.30 -2.31 10.09
C MET A 217 13.19 -2.41 8.85
N CYS A 218 14.52 -2.41 9.02
CA CYS A 218 15.48 -2.72 7.96
C CYS A 218 15.73 -4.24 7.88
N ASP A 219 15.86 -4.77 6.65
CA ASP A 219 16.19 -6.17 6.37
C ASP A 219 17.66 -6.37 5.94
N ARG A 220 18.43 -5.28 5.85
CA ARG A 220 19.82 -5.22 5.39
C ARG A 220 20.64 -4.30 6.29
#